data_AF-A0A9E3X3X3-F1
#
_entry.id   AF-A0A9E3X3X3-F1
#
_cell.length_a   1.000
_cell.length_b   1.000
_cell.length_c   1.000
_cell.angle_alpha   90.00
_cell.angle_beta   90.00
_cell.angle_gamma   90.00
#
_symmetry.space_group_name_H-M   'P 1'
#
loop_
_entity.id
_entity.type
_entity.pdbx_description
1 polymer ?
#
loop_
_entity_poly.entity_id
_entity_poly.type
_entity_poly.pdbx_seq_one_letter_code
_entity_poly.pdbx_strand_id
1 'polypeptide(L)' 'MQTVDLLLHGVGHVGRALLTLLRDEERCARHGFKPRIIGAVDSRGGVWAEEGICPEALLQAKQATGTVGACAGGEMG' A
#
# COMPACT_ATOMS: atom_id res chain seq x y z
N MET A 1 10.98 -16.50 -7.99
CA MET A 1 9.97 -15.42 -7.93
C MET A 1 10.64 -14.19 -7.39
N GLN A 2 10.60 -13.06 -8.11
CA GLN A 2 11.28 -11.83 -7.68
C GLN A 2 10.36 -11.02 -6.78
N THR A 3 10.90 -10.48 -5.68
CA THR A 3 10.20 -9.48 -4.88
C THR A 3 10.28 -8.14 -5.60
N VAL A 4 9.16 -7.45 -5.72
CA VAL A 4 9.08 -6.13 -6.35
C VAL A 4 8.61 -5.15 -5.30
N ASP A 5 9.46 -4.19 -4.98
CA ASP A 5 9.14 -3.13 -4.04
C ASP A 5 8.30 -2.05 -4.73
N LEU A 6 7.16 -1.73 -4.13
CA LEU A 6 6.16 -0.82 -4.66
C LEU A 6 6.01 0.40 -3.76
N LEU A 7 6.11 1.58 -4.36
CA LEU A 7 5.73 2.85 -3.74
C LEU A 7 4.48 3.38 -4.45
N LEU A 8 3.44 3.68 -3.68
CA LEU A 8 2.16 4.17 -4.20
C LEU A 8 2.04 5.68 -4.02
N HIS A 9 1.86 6.42 -5.12
CA HIS A 9 1.48 7.83 -5.05
C HIS A 9 0.00 7.98 -5.44
N GLY A 10 -0.84 8.23 -4.44
CA GLY A 10 -2.27 8.42 -4.56
C GLY A 10 -3.07 7.15 -4.23
N VAL A 11 -3.73 7.15 -3.07
CA VAL A 11 -4.59 6.03 -2.61
C VAL A 11 -6.08 6.37 -2.80
N GLY A 12 -6.40 6.84 -4.00
CA GLY A 12 -7.76 7.15 -4.45
C GLY A 12 -8.54 5.90 -4.87
N HIS A 13 -9.40 6.02 -5.88
CA HIS A 13 -10.15 4.86 -6.39
C HIS A 13 -9.22 3.77 -6.96
N VAL A 14 -8.27 4.16 -7.81
CA VAL A 14 -7.31 3.23 -8.44
C VAL A 14 -6.36 2.61 -7.41
N GLY A 15 -5.76 3.41 -6.54
CA GLY A 15 -4.84 2.90 -5.51
C GLY A 15 -5.51 1.89 -4.57
N ARG A 16 -6.77 2.12 -4.17
CA ARG A 16 -7.53 1.16 -3.35
C ARG A 16 -7.87 -0.13 -4.09
N ALA A 17 -8.21 -0.04 -5.38
CA ALA A 17 -8.44 -1.22 -6.22
C ALA A 17 -7.14 -2.04 -6.37
N LEU A 18 -6.01 -1.38 -6.63
CA LEU A 18 -4.70 -2.03 -6.69
C LEU A 18 -4.35 -2.71 -5.36
N LEU A 19 -4.49 -2.01 -4.23
CA LEU A 19 -4.25 -2.59 -2.90
C LEU A 19 -5.11 -3.85 -2.67
N THR A 20 -6.40 -3.79 -3.02
CA THR A 20 -7.30 -4.94 -2.94
C THR A 20 -6.82 -6.11 -3.79
N LEU A 21 -6.34 -5.82 -5.00
CA LEU A 21 -5.78 -6.82 -5.89
C LEU A 21 -4.52 -7.46 -5.29
N LEU A 22 -3.60 -6.67 -4.76
CA LEU A 22 -2.30 -7.17 -4.24
C LEU A 22 -2.42 -8.05 -2.98
N ARG A 23 -3.60 -8.15 -2.36
CA ARG A 23 -3.90 -9.08 -1.25
C ARG A 23 -3.86 -10.55 -1.68
N ASP A 24 -4.09 -10.81 -2.97
CA ASP A 24 -4.07 -12.16 -3.54
C ASP A 24 -2.64 -12.51 -3.98
N GLU A 25 -1.84 -13.02 -3.04
CA GLU A 25 -0.45 -13.42 -3.28
C GLU A 25 -0.35 -14.53 -4.33
N GLU A 26 -1.32 -15.46 -4.37
CA GLU A 26 -1.32 -16.54 -5.37
C GLU A 26 -1.47 -15.98 -6.79
N ARG A 27 -2.34 -14.99 -7.00
CA ARG A 27 -2.49 -14.37 -8.31
C ARG A 27 -1.22 -13.66 -8.74
N CYS A 28 -0.54 -12.96 -7.82
CA CYS A 28 0.73 -12.30 -8.14
C CYS A 28 1.82 -13.33 -8.48
N ALA A 29 1.86 -14.45 -7.73
CA ALA A 29 2.80 -15.53 -7.97
C ALA A 29 2.62 -16.17 -9.35
N ARG A 30 1.40 -16.31 -9.85
CA ARG A 30 1.12 -16.77 -11.24
C ARG A 30 1.73 -15.86 -12.31
N HIS A 31 1.97 -14.59 -11.99
CA HIS A 31 2.63 -13.63 -12.86
C HIS A 31 4.13 -13.46 -12.56
N GLY A 32 4.70 -14.30 -11.69
CA GLY A 32 6.14 -14.39 -11.47
C GLY A 32 6.73 -13.36 -10.49
N PHE A 33 5.91 -12.57 -9.80
CA PHE A 33 6.39 -11.56 -8.85
C PHE A 33 5.67 -11.62 -7.50
N LYS A 34 6.37 -11.18 -6.45
CA LYS A 34 5.83 -10.97 -5.11
C LYS A 34 5.84 -9.48 -4.79
N PRO A 35 4.68 -8.79 -4.75
CA PRO A 35 4.63 -7.38 -4.42
C PRO A 35 4.97 -7.16 -2.94
N ARG A 36 5.78 -6.16 -2.65
CA ARG A 36 5.99 -5.64 -1.29
C ARG A 36 5.79 -4.14 -1.32
N ILE A 37 4.76 -3.66 -0.62
CA ILE A 37 4.48 -2.23 -0.58
C ILE A 37 5.42 -1.61 0.43
N ILE A 38 6.38 -0.80 0.00
CA ILE A 38 7.36 -0.15 0.89
C ILE A 38 6.97 1.29 1.23
N GLY A 39 5.97 1.85 0.53
CA GLY A 39 5.48 3.18 0.84
C GLY A 39 4.17 3.53 0.16
N ALA A 40 3.44 4.46 0.76
CA ALA A 40 2.25 5.07 0.18
C ALA A 40 2.16 6.54 0.56
N VAL A 41 1.81 7.39 -0.39
CA VAL A 41 1.61 8.83 -0.20
C VAL A 41 0.24 9.22 -0.78
N ASP A 42 -0.46 10.13 -0.13
CA ASP A 42 -1.62 10.81 -0.70
C ASP A 42 -1.60 12.30 -0.39
N SER A 43 -2.69 13.01 -0.71
CA SER A 43 -2.78 14.46 -0.57
C SER A 43 -2.67 14.98 0.87
N ARG A 44 -2.65 14.10 1.89
CA ARG A 44 -2.66 14.46 3.32
C ARG A 44 -1.56 13.77 4.13
N GLY A 45 -0.56 13.19 3.47
CA GLY A 45 0.56 12.55 4.16
C GLY A 45 1.00 11.26 3.49
N GLY A 46 1.86 10.52 4.18
CA GLY A 46 2.46 9.30 3.67
C GLY A 46 2.98 8.37 4.75
N VAL A 47 3.39 7.19 4.34
CA VAL A 47 4.01 6.17 5.19
C VAL A 47 5.06 5.43 4.39
N TRP A 48 6.15 5.06 5.03
CA TRP A 48 7.25 4.30 4.46
C TRP A 48 7.75 3.26 5.48
N ALA A 49 8.03 2.04 5.01
CA ALA A 49 8.64 0.98 5.80
C ALA A 49 9.48 0.08 4.91
N GLU A 50 10.77 -0.08 5.24
CA GLU A 50 11.72 -0.89 4.46
C GLU A 50 11.32 -2.38 4.42
N GLU A 51 10.73 -2.87 5.51
CA GLU A 51 10.28 -4.25 5.67
C GLU A 51 8.97 -4.53 4.91
N GLY A 52 8.27 -3.47 4.48
CA GLY A 52 7.00 -3.52 3.79
C GLY A 52 5.80 -3.19 4.70
N ILE A 53 4.70 -2.84 4.05
CA ILE A 53 3.47 -2.35 4.65
C ILE A 53 2.34 -3.29 4.24
N CYS A 54 1.55 -3.72 5.22
CA CYS A 54 0.36 -4.53 4.99
C CYS A 54 -0.67 -3.74 4.14
N PRO A 55 -1.11 -4.25 2.97
CA PRO A 55 -2.10 -3.57 2.13
C PRO A 55 -3.41 -3.25 2.86
N GLU A 56 -3.88 -4.15 3.74
CA GLU A 56 -5.07 -3.96 4.55
C GLU A 56 -4.92 -2.79 5.52
N ALA A 57 -3.74 -2.60 6.13
CA ALA A 57 -3.50 -1.49 7.04
C ALA A 57 -3.61 -0.14 6.32
N LEU A 58 -3.06 -0.04 5.10
CA LEU A 58 -3.20 1.16 4.25
C LEU A 58 -4.65 1.42 3.86
N LEU A 59 -5.38 0.38 3.47
CA LEU A 59 -6.80 0.48 3.12
C LEU A 59 -7.63 0.94 4.31
N GLN A 60 -7.41 0.35 5.49
CA GLN A 60 -8.12 0.70 6.72
C GLN A 60 -7.82 2.14 7.14
N ALA A 61 -6.55 2.55 7.18
CA ALA A 61 -6.17 3.93 7.48
C ALA A 61 -6.85 4.92 6.54
N LYS A 62 -6.78 4.65 5.22
CA LYS A 62 -7.41 5.48 4.20
C LYS A 62 -8.93 5.50 4.31
N GLN A 63 -9.59 4.41 4.68
CA GLN A 63 -11.05 4.38 4.83
C GLN A 63 -11.52 5.08 6.11
N ALA A 64 -10.82 4.88 7.23
CA ALA A 64 -11.22 5.42 8.53
C ALA A 64 -10.95 6.91 8.66
N THR A 65 -9.82 7.40 8.13
CA THR A 65 -9.36 8.78 8.32
C THR A 65 -9.30 9.57 7.01
N GLY A 66 -9.38 8.86 5.88
CA GLY A 66 -9.21 9.42 4.55
C GLY A 66 -7.75 9.74 4.18
N THR A 67 -6.74 9.35 4.97
CA THR A 67 -5.31 9.50 4.65
C THR A 67 -4.55 8.21 4.95
N VAL A 68 -3.51 7.90 4.16
CA VAL A 68 -2.56 6.83 4.51
C VAL A 68 -1.54 7.26 5.56
N GLY A 69 -1.36 8.56 5.78
CA GLY A 69 -0.47 9.09 6.83
C GLY A 69 -0.93 8.74 8.26
N ALA A 70 -2.18 8.30 8.44
CA ALA A 70 -2.69 7.80 9.71
C ALA A 70 -2.38 6.31 9.97
N CYS A 71 -1.68 5.64 9.04
CA CYS A 71 -1.17 4.29 9.26
C CYS A 71 -0.07 4.31 10.35
N ALA A 72 0.17 3.18 11.01
CA ALA A 72 1.27 3.06 11.96
C ALA A 72 2.61 3.40 11.29
N GLY A 73 3.39 4.30 11.90
CA GLY A 73 4.64 4.82 11.34
C GLY A 73 4.45 5.82 10.18
N GLY A 74 3.22 6.24 9.90
CA GLY A 74 2.91 7.28 8.92
C GLY A 74 3.02 8.69 9.49
N GLU A 75 3.18 9.64 8.57
CA GLU A 75 3.23 11.07 8.86
C GLU A 75 2.09 11.77 8.11
N MET A 76 1.37 12.65 8.81
CA MET A 76 0.41 13.54 8.16
C MET A 76 1.13 14.78 7.63
N GLY A 77 0.67 15.28 6.48
CA GLY A 77 1.11 16.54 5.89
C GLY A 77 0.22 17.72 6.25
#